data_AF-A0A9W6TNJ3-F1
#
_entry.id   AF-A0A9W6TNJ3-F1
#
_cell.length_a   1.000
_cell.length_b   1.000
_cell.length_c   1.000
_cell.angle_alpha   90.00
_cell.angle_beta   90.00
_cell.angle_gamma   90.00
#
_symmetry.space_group_name_H-M   'P 1'
#
loop_
_entity.id
_entity.type
_entity.pdbx_description
1 polymer ?
#
loop_
_entity_poly.entity_id
_entity_poly.type
_entity_poly.pdbx_seq_one_letter_code
_entity_poly.pdbx_strand_id
1 'polypeptide(L)'
;MYQLGLFPYEYISSFDVLSQTTIPPKSAFDSKLRGTSITSDNYERVKFVWGYYGMKSIKYLLVWYNNLDVVPFIKAIKAQRELFMRFDLDMFTDGVSLPGLSEKVMYQTCFNNLQYPDKKPANAFQFPSKRLGGYKSQDAKAKREFGMTLDHLHTLLQKQKYLCGLCYCQLAIDTASADRINNRLGHIDGDILVSCIKCNTARKDMSLKGFRYKKLLELNSNRLVYSIDKEEKDIYAKMRANIAGGPSIIFNRYAKRNETKIRGGKLCKKIIGYDANALYL
;
A
#
# COMPACT_ATOMS: atom_id res chain seq x y z
N MET A 1 15.73 -34.81 3.58
CA MET A 1 15.65 -35.41 2.23
C MET A 1 14.17 -35.45 1.86
N TYR A 2 13.71 -34.60 0.93
CA TYR A 2 12.31 -34.59 0.51
C TYR A 2 12.02 -35.85 -0.31
N GLN A 3 11.04 -36.63 0.12
CA GLN A 3 10.68 -37.88 -0.52
C GLN A 3 9.51 -37.63 -1.47
N LEU A 4 9.73 -37.77 -2.77
CA LEU A 4 8.65 -37.70 -3.75
C LEU A 4 7.73 -38.92 -3.58
N GLY A 5 6.44 -38.68 -3.41
CA GLY A 5 5.42 -39.73 -3.42
C GLY A 5 5.17 -40.25 -4.83
N LEU A 6 4.72 -41.51 -4.96
CA LEU A 6 4.33 -42.12 -6.24
C LEU A 6 2.86 -42.53 -6.14
N PHE A 7 2.05 -42.12 -7.11
CA PHE A 7 0.62 -42.38 -7.11
C PHE A 7 0.12 -42.70 -8.54
N PRO A 8 -0.79 -43.69 -8.71
CA PRO A 8 -1.25 -44.12 -10.02
C PRO A 8 -2.45 -43.29 -10.49
N TYR A 9 -2.21 -42.04 -10.88
CA TYR A 9 -3.27 -41.07 -11.21
C TYR A 9 -4.28 -41.57 -12.25
N GLU A 10 -3.77 -42.14 -13.34
CA GLU A 10 -4.58 -42.56 -14.48
C GLU A 10 -5.34 -43.87 -14.22
N TYR A 11 -4.97 -44.59 -13.15
CA TYR A 11 -5.66 -45.80 -12.71
C TYR A 11 -6.92 -45.47 -11.89
N ILE A 12 -6.99 -44.29 -11.27
CA ILE A 12 -8.14 -43.87 -10.47
C ILE A 12 -9.24 -43.34 -11.41
N SER A 13 -10.02 -44.25 -11.97
CA SER A 13 -11.14 -43.93 -12.88
C SER A 13 -12.49 -43.71 -12.16
N SER A 14 -12.62 -44.19 -10.93
CA SER A 14 -13.81 -43.99 -10.09
C SER A 14 -13.44 -44.06 -8.60
N PHE A 15 -14.36 -43.62 -7.72
CA PHE A 15 -14.16 -43.74 -6.28
C PHE A 15 -14.07 -45.19 -5.78
N ASP A 16 -14.69 -46.14 -6.48
CA ASP A 16 -14.67 -47.56 -6.11
C ASP A 16 -13.26 -48.15 -6.18
N VAL A 17 -12.41 -47.64 -7.07
CA VAL A 17 -11.00 -48.04 -7.18
C VAL A 17 -10.27 -47.81 -5.86
N LEU A 18 -10.61 -46.76 -5.11
CA LEU A 18 -9.96 -46.46 -3.82
C LEU A 18 -10.23 -47.53 -2.74
N SER A 19 -11.29 -48.32 -2.91
CA SER A 19 -11.66 -49.42 -2.01
C SER A 19 -10.90 -50.72 -2.30
N GLN A 20 -10.20 -50.82 -3.44
CA GLN A 20 -9.41 -52.00 -3.77
C GLN A 20 -8.31 -52.22 -2.74
N THR A 21 -8.15 -53.48 -2.31
CA THR A 21 -7.29 -53.89 -1.19
C THR A 21 -5.93 -54.40 -1.62
N THR A 22 -5.66 -54.43 -2.92
CA THR A 22 -4.39 -54.87 -3.50
C THR A 22 -3.60 -53.69 -4.04
N ILE A 23 -2.28 -53.80 -3.98
CA ILE A 23 -1.40 -52.82 -4.64
C ILE A 23 -1.67 -52.82 -6.16
N PRO A 24 -1.80 -51.64 -6.79
CA PRO A 24 -1.98 -51.55 -8.24
C PRO A 24 -0.78 -52.14 -8.97
N PRO A 25 -0.99 -52.76 -10.15
CA PRO A 25 0.11 -53.31 -10.93
C PRO A 25 1.08 -52.22 -11.37
N LYS A 26 2.33 -52.59 -11.68
CA LYS A 26 3.38 -51.65 -12.09
C LYS A 26 2.93 -50.70 -13.20
N SER A 27 2.25 -51.22 -14.22
CA SER A 27 1.73 -50.45 -15.35
C SER A 27 0.67 -49.41 -14.99
N ALA A 28 0.01 -49.54 -13.81
CA ALA A 28 -0.95 -48.55 -13.34
C ALA A 28 -0.30 -47.21 -12.95
N PHE A 29 1.02 -47.18 -12.75
CA PHE A 29 1.78 -45.98 -12.41
C PHE A 29 2.40 -45.29 -13.64
N ASP A 30 2.16 -45.82 -14.85
CA ASP A 30 2.62 -45.19 -16.07
C ASP A 30 1.80 -43.91 -16.35
N SER A 31 2.44 -42.90 -16.92
CA SER A 31 1.79 -41.65 -17.29
C SER A 31 1.71 -41.55 -18.81
N LYS A 32 0.48 -41.65 -19.34
CA LYS A 32 0.20 -41.36 -20.76
C LYS A 32 0.46 -39.88 -21.06
N LEU A 33 0.15 -38.99 -20.11
CA LEU A 33 0.38 -37.54 -20.27
C LEU A 33 1.86 -37.22 -20.52
N ARG A 34 2.78 -37.88 -19.79
CA ARG A 34 4.22 -37.66 -19.92
C ARG A 34 4.91 -38.67 -20.85
N GLY A 35 4.21 -39.72 -21.28
CA GLY A 35 4.79 -40.83 -22.05
C GLY A 35 5.85 -41.61 -21.26
N THR A 36 5.73 -41.68 -19.93
CA THR A 36 6.74 -42.28 -19.05
C THR A 36 6.20 -43.47 -18.28
N SER A 37 7.01 -44.52 -18.16
CA SER A 37 6.70 -45.66 -17.28
C SER A 37 7.48 -45.59 -15.96
N ILE A 38 6.92 -46.17 -14.90
CA ILE A 38 7.60 -46.25 -13.61
C ILE A 38 8.83 -47.17 -13.68
N THR A 39 9.93 -46.77 -13.05
CA THR A 39 11.12 -47.63 -12.92
C THR A 39 10.85 -48.79 -11.95
N SER A 40 11.60 -49.88 -12.07
CA SER A 40 11.47 -51.02 -11.14
C SER A 40 11.75 -50.60 -9.69
N ASP A 41 12.78 -49.79 -9.45
CA ASP A 41 13.14 -49.31 -8.12
C ASP A 41 12.03 -48.46 -7.49
N ASN A 42 11.39 -47.59 -8.28
CA ASN A 42 10.26 -46.79 -7.81
C ASN A 42 9.06 -47.67 -7.48
N TYR A 43 8.81 -48.74 -8.25
CA TYR A 43 7.73 -49.68 -7.95
C TYR A 43 8.03 -50.53 -6.69
N GLU A 44 9.26 -51.00 -6.51
CA GLU A 44 9.67 -51.66 -5.25
C GLU A 44 9.48 -50.74 -4.04
N ARG A 45 9.75 -49.44 -4.21
CA ARG A 45 9.47 -48.44 -3.18
C ARG A 45 7.99 -48.32 -2.86
N VAL A 46 7.10 -48.37 -3.84
CA VAL A 46 5.63 -48.40 -3.59
C VAL A 46 5.25 -49.65 -2.79
N LYS A 47 5.78 -50.83 -3.14
CA LYS A 47 5.54 -52.06 -2.36
C LYS A 47 6.02 -51.94 -0.93
N PHE A 48 7.22 -51.38 -0.74
CA PHE A 48 7.78 -51.12 0.58
C PHE A 48 6.87 -50.20 1.39
N VAL A 49 6.44 -49.06 0.83
CA VAL A 49 5.53 -48.11 1.50
C VAL A 49 4.20 -48.79 1.84
N TRP A 50 3.63 -49.55 0.91
CA TRP A 50 2.37 -50.29 1.12
C TRP A 50 2.46 -51.24 2.31
N GLY A 51 3.54 -52.04 2.38
CA GLY A 51 3.78 -52.97 3.47
C GLY A 51 4.14 -52.28 4.79
N TYR A 52 5.05 -51.31 4.76
CA TYR A 52 5.56 -50.59 5.93
C TYR A 52 4.45 -49.84 6.68
N TYR A 53 3.55 -49.17 5.95
CA TYR A 53 2.40 -48.47 6.55
C TYR A 53 1.15 -49.35 6.72
N GLY A 54 1.23 -50.65 6.40
CA GLY A 54 0.11 -51.59 6.55
C GLY A 54 -1.15 -51.17 5.78
N MET A 55 -0.97 -50.68 4.56
CA MET A 55 -2.07 -50.10 3.77
C MET A 55 -3.12 -51.16 3.40
N LYS A 56 -4.38 -50.89 3.75
CA LYS A 56 -5.49 -51.83 3.53
C LYS A 56 -6.22 -51.61 2.21
N SER A 57 -6.07 -50.44 1.62
CA SER A 57 -6.67 -50.12 0.32
C SER A 57 -5.93 -48.97 -0.38
N ILE A 58 -6.20 -48.78 -1.66
CA ILE A 58 -5.64 -47.66 -2.46
C ILE A 58 -5.94 -46.30 -1.81
N LYS A 59 -7.05 -46.15 -1.09
CA LYS A 59 -7.35 -44.95 -0.29
C LYS A 59 -6.25 -44.59 0.71
N TYR A 60 -5.64 -45.59 1.35
CA TYR A 60 -4.53 -45.34 2.30
C TYR A 60 -3.30 -44.80 1.57
N LEU A 61 -3.01 -45.34 0.38
CA LEU A 61 -1.93 -44.85 -0.48
C LEU A 61 -2.18 -43.40 -0.92
N LEU A 62 -3.42 -43.06 -1.29
CA LEU A 62 -3.81 -41.69 -1.64
C LEU A 62 -3.63 -40.72 -0.46
N VAL A 63 -4.10 -41.09 0.73
CA VAL A 63 -3.95 -40.26 1.93
C VAL A 63 -2.47 -40.04 2.26
N TRP A 64 -1.66 -41.11 2.22
CA TRP A 64 -0.22 -41.01 2.42
C TRP A 64 0.45 -40.10 1.39
N TYR A 65 0.14 -40.29 0.10
CA TYR A 65 0.65 -39.47 -1.00
C TYR A 65 0.31 -38.00 -0.79
N ASN A 66 -0.96 -37.67 -0.54
CA ASN A 66 -1.39 -36.29 -0.32
C ASN A 66 -0.73 -35.66 0.91
N ASN A 67 -0.53 -36.43 1.98
CA ASN A 67 0.12 -35.93 3.18
C ASN A 67 1.60 -35.59 2.96
N LEU A 68 2.30 -36.24 2.01
CA LEU A 68 3.66 -35.87 1.65
C LEU A 68 3.75 -34.44 1.07
N ASP A 69 2.72 -33.99 0.36
CA ASP A 69 2.67 -32.65 -0.22
C ASP A 69 2.05 -31.63 0.77
N VAL A 70 0.94 -31.99 1.40
CA VAL A 70 0.16 -31.08 2.26
C VAL A 70 0.89 -30.74 3.56
N VAL A 71 1.52 -31.71 4.23
CA VAL A 71 2.16 -31.46 5.54
C VAL A 71 3.30 -30.44 5.43
N PRO A 72 4.26 -30.59 4.48
CA PRO A 72 5.28 -29.56 4.27
C PRO A 72 4.70 -28.22 3.84
N PHE A 73 3.67 -28.23 2.99
CA PHE A 73 3.01 -26.99 2.53
C PHE A 73 2.40 -26.21 3.69
N ILE A 74 1.67 -26.87 4.59
CA ILE A 74 1.12 -26.24 5.79
C ILE A 74 2.23 -25.72 6.71
N LYS A 75 3.34 -26.45 6.85
CA LYS A 75 4.50 -26.00 7.63
C LYS A 75 5.11 -24.72 7.04
N ALA A 76 5.25 -24.65 5.72
CA ALA A 76 5.75 -23.47 5.02
C ALA A 76 4.80 -22.26 5.20
N ILE A 77 3.49 -22.47 5.04
CA ILE A 77 2.45 -21.46 5.28
C ILE A 77 2.54 -20.91 6.70
N LYS A 78 2.65 -21.78 7.71
CA LYS A 78 2.77 -21.36 9.11
C LYS A 78 4.01 -20.50 9.33
N ALA A 79 5.17 -20.93 8.84
CA ALA A 79 6.41 -20.17 8.95
C ALA A 79 6.31 -18.79 8.27
N GLN A 80 5.67 -18.74 7.11
CA GLN A 80 5.48 -17.49 6.37
C GLN A 80 4.49 -16.55 7.05
N ARG A 81 3.40 -17.09 7.62
CA ARG A 81 2.46 -16.30 8.43
C ARG A 81 3.16 -15.69 9.64
N GLU A 82 3.99 -16.46 10.36
CA GLU A 82 4.76 -15.95 11.50
C GLU A 82 5.75 -14.85 11.11
N LEU A 83 6.29 -14.87 9.88
CA LEU A 83 7.14 -13.80 9.37
C LEU A 83 6.36 -12.49 9.23
N PHE A 84 5.19 -12.52 8.59
CA PHE A 84 4.39 -11.32 8.32
C PHE A 84 3.67 -10.78 9.57
N MET A 85 3.35 -11.65 10.53
CA MET A 85 2.81 -11.25 11.84
C MET A 85 3.75 -10.30 12.60
N ARG A 86 5.08 -10.37 12.36
CA ARG A 86 6.05 -9.41 12.94
C ARG A 86 5.84 -7.97 12.47
N PHE A 87 5.14 -7.79 11.36
CA PHE A 87 4.78 -6.50 10.77
C PHE A 87 3.31 -6.15 11.00
N ASP A 88 2.62 -6.88 11.89
CA ASP A 88 1.17 -6.74 12.15
C ASP A 88 0.34 -6.94 10.87
N LEU A 89 0.75 -7.92 10.04
CA LEU A 89 0.07 -8.30 8.80
C LEU A 89 -0.34 -9.77 8.84
N ASP A 90 -1.61 -10.06 8.57
CA ASP A 90 -2.08 -11.41 8.31
C ASP A 90 -2.01 -11.73 6.81
N MET A 91 -1.32 -12.83 6.51
CA MET A 91 -1.03 -13.23 5.14
C MET A 91 -2.30 -13.45 4.30
N PHE A 92 -3.41 -13.88 4.91
CA PHE A 92 -4.64 -14.25 4.22
C PHE A 92 -5.64 -13.09 4.12
N THR A 93 -5.65 -12.18 5.09
CA THR A 93 -6.58 -11.04 5.09
C THR A 93 -5.95 -9.77 4.54
N ASP A 94 -4.65 -9.55 4.78
CA ASP A 94 -3.94 -8.35 4.37
C ASP A 94 -3.22 -8.52 3.03
N GLY A 95 -2.99 -9.74 2.57
CA GLY A 95 -2.30 -10.04 1.32
C GLY A 95 -3.20 -10.73 0.31
N VAL A 96 -3.33 -10.16 -0.90
CA VAL A 96 -3.80 -10.94 -2.06
C VAL A 96 -2.65 -11.80 -2.62
N SER A 97 -1.40 -11.35 -2.42
CA SER A 97 -0.19 -12.01 -2.88
C SER A 97 0.99 -11.69 -1.94
N LEU A 98 2.04 -12.52 -2.01
CA LEU A 98 3.28 -12.29 -1.26
C LEU A 98 3.97 -10.95 -1.62
N PRO A 99 4.06 -10.55 -2.91
CA PRO A 99 4.54 -9.21 -3.25
C PRO A 99 3.73 -8.09 -2.61
N GLY A 100 2.40 -8.22 -2.53
CA GLY A 100 1.53 -7.22 -1.90
C GLY A 100 1.80 -7.08 -0.39
N LEU A 101 2.10 -8.17 0.31
CA LEU A 101 2.52 -8.13 1.71
C LEU A 101 3.90 -7.48 1.86
N SER A 102 4.86 -7.84 1.02
CA SER A 102 6.18 -7.22 1.00
C SER A 102 6.11 -5.71 0.73
N GLU A 103 5.22 -5.27 -0.18
CA GLU A 103 4.98 -3.86 -0.47
C GLU A 103 4.42 -3.13 0.78
N LYS A 104 3.48 -3.74 1.49
CA LYS A 104 2.97 -3.18 2.76
C LYS A 104 4.06 -3.03 3.81
N VAL A 105 4.92 -4.04 3.98
CA VAL A 105 6.07 -4.00 4.89
C VAL A 105 7.04 -2.87 4.49
N MET A 106 7.31 -2.74 3.19
CA MET A 106 8.16 -1.68 2.64
C MET A 106 7.59 -0.30 3.00
N TYR A 107 6.30 -0.06 2.75
CA TYR A 107 5.66 1.22 3.11
C TYR A 107 5.68 1.46 4.62
N GLN A 108 5.31 0.48 5.45
CA GLN A 108 5.37 0.62 6.91
C GLN A 108 6.78 1.02 7.36
N THR A 109 7.82 0.38 6.82
CA THR A 109 9.22 0.68 7.14
C THR A 109 9.62 2.10 6.72
N CYS A 110 9.18 2.55 5.54
CA CYS A 110 9.46 3.90 5.05
C CYS A 110 8.76 4.98 5.90
N PHE A 111 7.48 4.75 6.25
CA PHE A 111 6.65 5.75 6.94
C PHE A 111 6.84 5.75 8.47
N ASN A 112 7.21 4.63 9.09
CA ASN A 112 7.48 4.57 10.53
C ASN A 112 8.79 5.28 10.91
N ASN A 113 9.73 5.41 9.97
CA ASN A 113 11.05 5.99 10.20
C ASN A 113 11.19 7.43 9.64
N LEU A 114 10.07 8.13 9.45
CA LEU A 114 10.08 9.52 8.99
C LEU A 114 10.79 10.41 10.02
N GLN A 115 11.79 11.15 9.55
CA GLN A 115 12.44 12.19 10.32
C GLN A 115 11.59 13.46 10.32
N TYR A 116 11.41 14.04 11.50
CA TYR A 116 10.67 15.29 11.63
C TYR A 116 11.61 16.49 11.58
N PRO A 117 11.16 17.64 11.04
CA PRO A 117 11.95 18.87 11.04
C PRO A 117 12.37 19.25 12.46
N ASP A 118 13.62 19.71 12.61
CA ASP A 118 14.09 20.31 13.86
C ASP A 118 13.23 21.54 14.21
N LYS A 119 12.94 21.68 15.51
CA LYS A 119 12.14 22.77 16.09
C LYS A 119 12.97 23.69 16.97
N LYS A 120 14.28 23.78 16.72
CA LYS A 120 15.18 24.73 17.37
C LYS A 120 14.68 26.17 17.17
N PRO A 121 14.35 26.91 18.24
CA PRO A 121 13.85 28.28 18.15
C PRO A 121 14.75 29.19 17.31
N ALA A 122 14.14 30.15 16.60
CA ALA A 122 14.89 31.21 15.92
C ALA A 122 15.04 32.45 16.81
N ASN A 123 15.88 33.39 16.37
CA ASN A 123 16.05 34.67 17.06
C ASN A 123 14.75 35.49 17.02
N ALA A 124 14.45 36.16 18.13
CA ALA A 124 13.26 36.98 18.24
C ALA A 124 13.33 38.18 17.27
N PHE A 125 12.21 38.47 16.59
CA PHE A 125 12.07 39.64 15.74
C PHE A 125 10.62 40.14 15.74
N GLN A 126 10.43 41.39 15.31
CA GLN A 126 9.11 41.99 15.11
C GLN A 126 8.64 41.79 13.67
N PHE A 127 7.35 41.52 13.48
CA PHE A 127 6.81 41.24 12.15
C PHE A 127 6.88 42.51 11.28
N PRO A 128 7.33 42.42 10.01
CA PRO A 128 7.50 43.60 9.16
C PRO A 128 6.16 44.26 8.82
N SER A 129 5.87 45.40 9.45
CA SER A 129 4.63 46.17 9.28
C SER A 129 4.32 46.53 7.82
N LYS A 130 5.37 46.77 7.01
CA LYS A 130 5.25 47.02 5.57
C LYS A 130 4.48 45.94 4.78
N ARG A 131 4.41 44.70 5.29
CA ARG A 131 3.68 43.61 4.62
C ARG A 131 2.16 43.70 4.77
N LEU A 132 1.64 44.41 5.79
CA LEU A 132 0.19 44.48 6.03
C LEU A 132 -0.58 45.09 4.86
N GLY A 133 -0.03 46.12 4.22
CA GLY A 133 -0.65 46.73 3.04
C GLY A 133 -0.87 45.73 1.91
N GLY A 134 0.07 44.80 1.71
CA GLY A 134 -0.04 43.75 0.70
C GLY A 134 -1.18 42.77 1.00
N TYR A 135 -1.35 42.35 2.26
CA TYR A 135 -2.43 41.45 2.66
C TYR A 135 -3.80 42.12 2.54
N LYS A 136 -3.93 43.38 2.99
CA LYS A 136 -5.15 44.17 2.87
C LYS A 136 -5.62 44.29 1.42
N SER A 137 -4.70 44.59 0.50
CA SER A 137 -5.01 44.68 -0.93
C SER A 137 -5.43 43.33 -1.53
N GLN A 138 -4.82 42.22 -1.11
CA GLN A 138 -5.19 40.88 -1.58
C GLN A 138 -6.60 40.48 -1.15
N ASP A 139 -6.97 40.79 0.10
CA ASP A 139 -8.30 40.45 0.61
C ASP A 139 -9.38 41.34 0.02
N ALA A 140 -9.11 42.65 -0.12
CA ALA A 140 -10.01 43.56 -0.83
C ALA A 140 -10.30 43.10 -2.26
N LYS A 141 -9.26 42.73 -3.03
CA LYS A 141 -9.40 42.21 -4.40
C LYS A 141 -10.25 40.94 -4.47
N ALA A 142 -10.13 40.09 -3.46
CA ALA A 142 -10.86 38.83 -3.37
C ALA A 142 -12.17 38.93 -2.56
N LYS A 143 -12.62 40.14 -2.21
CA LYS A 143 -13.83 40.42 -1.41
C LYS A 143 -13.87 39.67 -0.07
N ARG A 144 -12.75 39.66 0.65
CA ARG A 144 -12.62 39.04 1.97
C ARG A 144 -12.32 40.08 3.05
N GLU A 145 -12.72 39.78 4.28
CA GLU A 145 -12.52 40.66 5.43
C GLU A 145 -11.04 40.75 5.81
N PHE A 146 -10.60 41.94 6.22
CA PHE A 146 -9.27 42.17 6.77
C PHE A 146 -9.40 42.74 8.17
N GLY A 147 -8.87 42.03 9.16
CA GLY A 147 -8.93 42.38 10.59
C GLY A 147 -7.73 41.90 11.38
N MET A 148 -6.63 41.55 10.71
CA MET A 148 -5.41 41.07 11.37
C MET A 148 -4.61 42.22 11.99
N THR A 149 -4.17 42.04 13.24
CA THR A 149 -3.37 43.03 13.97
C THR A 149 -1.88 42.66 14.04
N LEU A 150 -1.02 43.68 14.20
CA LEU A 150 0.41 43.46 14.40
C LEU A 150 0.70 42.74 15.73
N ASP A 151 -0.02 43.10 16.79
CA ASP A 151 0.13 42.48 18.10
C ASP A 151 -0.23 41.00 18.07
N HIS A 152 -1.26 40.63 17.29
CA HIS A 152 -1.58 39.22 17.05
C HIS A 152 -0.45 38.49 16.33
N LEU A 153 0.15 39.09 15.30
CA LEU A 153 1.30 38.50 14.59
C LEU A 153 2.53 38.32 15.49
N HIS A 154 2.82 39.29 16.36
CA HIS A 154 3.90 39.18 17.35
C HIS A 154 3.62 38.06 18.37
N THR A 155 2.38 37.98 18.83
CA THR A 155 1.92 36.89 19.71
C THR A 155 2.08 35.52 19.03
N LEU A 156 1.73 35.41 17.74
CA LEU A 156 1.91 34.17 16.97
C LEU A 156 3.39 33.82 16.76
N LEU A 157 4.25 34.80 16.45
CA LEU A 157 5.69 34.59 16.32
C LEU A 157 6.29 34.00 17.61
N GLN A 158 5.95 34.56 18.77
CA GLN A 158 6.39 34.04 20.08
C GLN A 158 5.87 32.62 20.32
N LYS A 159 4.56 32.39 20.13
CA LYS A 159 3.94 31.06 20.30
C LYS A 159 4.56 30.00 19.37
N GLN A 160 4.94 30.40 18.15
CA GLN A 160 5.58 29.53 17.17
C GLN A 160 7.11 29.43 17.33
N LYS A 161 7.70 30.05 18.36
CA LYS A 161 9.16 30.08 18.59
C LYS A 161 9.94 30.63 17.40
N TYR A 162 9.33 31.58 16.68
CA TYR A 162 9.87 32.20 15.48
C TYR A 162 10.15 31.19 14.35
N LEU A 163 9.39 30.10 14.30
CA LEU A 163 9.47 29.09 13.25
C LEU A 163 8.29 29.19 12.28
N CYS A 164 8.55 28.80 11.04
CA CYS A 164 7.50 28.63 10.04
C CYS A 164 6.50 27.58 10.52
N GLY A 165 5.23 27.95 10.62
CA GLY A 165 4.16 27.04 11.04
C GLY A 165 3.91 25.87 10.09
N LEU A 166 4.57 25.82 8.93
CA LEU A 166 4.39 24.77 7.90
C LEU A 166 5.61 23.85 7.78
N CYS A 167 6.82 24.40 7.68
CA CYS A 167 8.05 23.62 7.47
C CYS A 167 9.06 23.72 8.62
N TYR A 168 8.76 24.48 9.69
CA TYR A 168 9.61 24.70 10.85
C TYR A 168 10.99 25.32 10.58
N CYS A 169 11.24 25.85 9.38
CA CYS A 169 12.44 26.65 9.16
C CYS A 169 12.42 27.89 10.06
N GLN A 170 13.60 28.30 10.49
CA GLN A 170 13.77 29.53 11.26
C GLN A 170 13.32 30.74 10.41
N LEU A 171 12.48 31.58 11.01
CA LEU A 171 12.01 32.81 10.36
C LEU A 171 12.91 33.98 10.72
N ALA A 172 12.95 34.92 9.80
CA ALA A 172 13.55 36.23 9.96
C ALA A 172 12.62 37.29 9.34
N ILE A 173 12.94 38.56 9.55
CA ILE A 173 12.14 39.72 9.11
C ILE A 173 11.82 39.67 7.60
N ASP A 174 12.79 39.25 6.80
CA ASP A 174 12.69 39.17 5.34
C ASP A 174 11.97 37.92 4.84
N THR A 175 11.96 36.83 5.62
CA THR A 175 11.41 35.52 5.24
C THR A 175 10.02 35.23 5.78
N ALA A 176 9.57 35.93 6.82
CA ALA A 176 8.27 35.72 7.45
C ALA A 176 7.09 36.26 6.61
N SER A 177 5.95 35.57 6.71
CA SER A 177 4.68 35.90 6.09
C SER A 177 3.51 35.51 6.99
N ALA A 178 2.40 36.24 6.91
CA ALA A 178 1.11 35.77 7.39
C ALA A 178 0.47 34.87 6.33
N ASP A 179 -0.02 33.70 6.73
CA ASP A 179 -0.70 32.72 5.88
C ASP A 179 -2.06 32.39 6.48
N ARG A 180 -3.09 32.34 5.66
CA ARG A 180 -4.48 32.09 6.11
C ARG A 180 -4.67 30.63 6.44
N ILE A 181 -5.24 30.31 7.60
CA ILE A 181 -5.59 28.95 7.98
C ILE A 181 -6.70 28.45 7.05
N ASN A 182 -7.76 29.25 6.86
CA ASN A 182 -8.84 29.01 5.93
C ASN A 182 -8.78 29.98 4.75
N ASN A 183 -8.41 29.49 3.57
CA ASN A 183 -8.31 30.32 2.37
C ASN A 183 -9.62 30.98 1.90
N ARG A 184 -10.78 30.55 2.43
CA ARG A 184 -12.08 31.18 2.18
C ARG A 184 -12.30 32.44 3.00
N LEU A 185 -11.62 32.56 4.15
CA LEU A 185 -11.62 33.76 4.97
C LEU A 185 -10.49 34.69 4.52
N GLY A 186 -10.52 35.94 4.98
CA GLY A 186 -9.42 36.88 4.78
C GLY A 186 -8.48 36.89 5.98
N HIS A 187 -7.53 37.82 5.99
CA HIS A 187 -6.59 37.94 7.10
C HIS A 187 -7.26 38.60 8.30
N ILE A 188 -7.83 37.78 9.18
CA ILE A 188 -8.45 38.17 10.45
C ILE A 188 -7.73 37.49 11.61
N ASP A 189 -7.67 38.14 12.77
CA ASP A 189 -7.12 37.52 13.97
C ASP A 189 -7.85 36.21 14.27
N GLY A 190 -7.09 35.12 14.47
CA GLY A 190 -7.63 33.77 14.63
C GLY A 190 -7.66 32.90 13.37
N ASP A 191 -7.56 33.47 12.15
CA ASP A 191 -7.40 32.71 10.90
C ASP A 191 -5.96 32.78 10.34
N ILE A 192 -4.97 33.12 11.17
CA ILE A 192 -3.59 33.33 10.71
C ILE A 192 -2.62 32.32 11.31
N LEU A 193 -1.73 31.83 10.44
CA LEU A 193 -0.52 31.10 10.78
C LEU A 193 0.68 31.88 10.24
N VAL A 194 1.72 32.09 11.06
CA VAL A 194 2.95 32.70 10.53
C VAL A 194 3.75 31.62 9.79
N SER A 195 4.08 31.84 8.53
CA SER A 195 4.85 30.90 7.71
C SER A 195 6.00 31.61 7.00
N CYS A 196 6.92 30.86 6.40
CA CYS A 196 7.89 31.46 5.49
C CYS A 196 7.23 31.74 4.14
N ILE A 197 7.70 32.77 3.43
CA ILE A 197 7.16 33.17 2.12
C ILE A 197 7.15 32.00 1.13
N LYS A 198 8.21 31.19 1.12
CA LYS A 198 8.31 30.00 0.25
C LYS A 198 7.16 29.03 0.50
N CYS A 199 6.78 28.80 1.76
CA CYS A 199 5.67 27.91 2.09
C CYS A 199 4.32 28.53 1.77
N ASN A 200 4.10 29.81 2.11
CA ASN A 200 2.85 30.50 1.81
C ASN A 200 2.53 30.46 0.31
N THR A 201 3.51 30.82 -0.53
CA THR A 201 3.36 30.80 -1.99
C THR A 201 3.14 29.38 -2.53
N ALA A 202 3.84 28.39 -1.99
CA ALA A 202 3.73 27.00 -2.45
C ALA A 202 2.45 26.29 -1.98
N ARG A 203 1.84 26.72 -0.86
CA ARG A 203 0.65 26.09 -0.29
C ARG A 203 -0.59 26.29 -1.14
N LYS A 204 -0.73 27.45 -1.79
CA LYS A 204 -1.91 27.81 -2.58
C LYS A 204 -3.19 27.59 -1.75
N ASP A 205 -4.08 26.72 -2.21
CA ASP A 205 -5.35 26.36 -1.60
C ASP A 205 -5.28 25.10 -0.71
N MET A 206 -4.12 24.43 -0.61
CA MET A 206 -3.96 23.22 0.18
C MET A 206 -4.22 23.46 1.66
N SER A 207 -4.87 22.51 2.34
CA SER A 207 -5.03 22.57 3.79
C SER A 207 -3.68 22.55 4.52
N LEU A 208 -3.60 23.18 5.69
CA LEU A 208 -2.38 23.19 6.50
C LEU A 208 -1.88 21.77 6.80
N LYS A 209 -2.79 20.85 7.14
CA LYS A 209 -2.46 19.45 7.42
C LYS A 209 -1.85 18.77 6.19
N GLY A 210 -2.49 18.92 5.03
CA GLY A 210 -1.99 18.35 3.78
C GLY A 210 -0.64 18.92 3.37
N PHE A 211 -0.44 20.22 3.53
CA PHE A 211 0.83 20.87 3.18
C PHE A 211 1.96 20.52 4.16
N ARG A 212 1.69 20.46 5.47
CA ARG A 212 2.66 19.96 6.46
C ARG A 212 3.08 18.53 6.16
N TYR A 213 2.13 17.66 5.81
CA TYR A 213 2.44 16.29 5.43
C TYR A 213 3.31 16.25 4.16
N LYS A 214 2.96 17.04 3.13
CA LYS A 214 3.81 17.19 1.93
C LYS A 214 5.24 17.62 2.30
N LYS A 215 5.41 18.59 3.21
CA LYS A 215 6.74 19.03 3.67
C LYS A 215 7.50 17.95 4.44
N LEU A 216 6.80 17.13 5.23
CA LEU A 216 7.38 15.98 5.90
C LEU A 216 7.89 14.94 4.89
N LEU A 217 7.14 14.67 3.83
CA LEU A 217 7.56 13.77 2.76
C LEU A 217 8.73 14.34 1.94
N GLU A 218 8.72 15.64 1.63
CA GLU A 218 9.84 16.31 0.95
C GLU A 218 11.15 16.21 1.77
N LEU A 219 11.07 16.35 3.09
CA LEU A 219 12.23 16.19 3.98
C LEU A 219 12.79 14.75 3.97
N ASN A 220 11.93 13.77 3.76
CA ASN A 220 12.27 12.35 3.77
C ASN A 220 12.35 11.74 2.37
N SER A 221 12.46 12.55 1.32
CA SER A 221 12.39 12.05 -0.06
C SER A 221 13.45 11.00 -0.39
N ASN A 222 14.59 11.01 0.30
CA ASN A 222 15.66 10.02 0.16
C ASN A 222 15.42 8.71 0.94
N ARG A 223 14.39 8.66 1.78
CA ARG A 223 13.99 7.51 2.60
C ARG A 223 12.67 6.89 2.16
N LEU A 224 12.00 7.53 1.20
CA LEU A 224 10.73 7.05 0.65
C LEU A 224 11.02 6.21 -0.60
N VAL A 225 10.33 5.08 -0.71
CA VAL A 225 10.31 4.30 -1.95
C VAL A 225 9.18 4.82 -2.84
N TYR A 226 9.52 5.11 -4.09
CA TYR A 226 8.56 5.52 -5.11
C TYR A 226 8.50 4.42 -6.17
N SER A 227 7.32 3.86 -6.42
CA SER A 227 7.12 2.93 -7.54
C SER A 227 7.20 3.62 -8.90
N ILE A 228 7.03 4.95 -8.93
CA ILE A 228 7.27 5.81 -10.10
C ILE A 228 8.14 6.98 -9.62
N ASP A 229 9.40 7.00 -10.04
CA ASP A 229 10.36 8.00 -9.61
C ASP A 229 10.46 9.18 -10.58
N LYS A 230 11.54 9.96 -10.47
CA LYS A 230 11.75 11.16 -11.28
C LYS A 230 12.07 10.82 -12.74
N GLU A 231 12.70 9.68 -13.00
CA GLU A 231 13.04 9.21 -14.34
C GLU A 231 11.75 8.85 -15.08
N GLU A 232 10.85 8.15 -14.39
CA GLU A 232 9.55 7.70 -14.92
C GLU A 232 8.39 8.68 -14.68
N LYS A 233 8.69 9.96 -14.41
CA LYS A 233 7.68 10.98 -14.06
C LYS A 233 6.61 11.16 -15.16
N ASP A 234 6.94 10.84 -16.41
CA ASP A 234 6.01 10.94 -17.54
C ASP A 234 4.92 9.86 -17.46
N ILE A 235 5.23 8.67 -16.93
CA ILE A 235 4.25 7.61 -16.62
C ILE A 235 3.23 8.14 -15.61
N TYR A 236 3.69 8.74 -14.50
CA TYR A 236 2.79 9.35 -13.53
C TYR A 236 1.90 10.44 -14.16
N ALA A 237 2.48 11.31 -14.99
CA ALA A 237 1.74 12.38 -15.66
C ALA A 237 0.68 11.82 -16.63
N LYS A 238 1.04 10.80 -17.43
CA LYS A 238 0.12 10.09 -18.34
C LYS A 238 -0.99 9.40 -17.57
N MET A 239 -0.69 8.67 -16.49
CA MET A 239 -1.71 8.04 -15.65
C MET A 239 -2.64 9.08 -15.06
N ARG A 240 -2.10 10.15 -14.45
CA ARG A 240 -2.91 11.21 -13.83
C ARG A 240 -3.81 11.93 -14.82
N ALA A 241 -3.33 12.21 -16.04
CA ALA A 241 -4.11 12.86 -17.09
C ALA A 241 -5.27 11.97 -17.58
N ASN A 242 -5.11 10.64 -17.52
CA ASN A 242 -6.08 9.67 -18.00
C ASN A 242 -6.99 9.07 -16.91
N ILE A 243 -6.66 9.25 -15.63
CA ILE A 243 -7.52 8.89 -14.49
C ILE A 243 -8.54 10.01 -14.26
N ALA A 244 -9.79 9.78 -14.71
CA ALA A 244 -10.92 10.66 -14.46
C ALA A 244 -11.79 10.12 -13.31
N GLY A 245 -11.93 10.92 -12.25
CA GLY A 245 -12.53 10.49 -10.98
C GLY A 245 -11.45 9.91 -10.06
N GLY A 246 -11.47 10.30 -8.78
CA GLY A 246 -10.49 9.79 -7.81
C GLY A 246 -10.52 8.26 -7.74
N PRO A 247 -9.39 7.60 -7.44
CA PRO A 247 -9.34 6.15 -7.33
C PRO A 247 -10.35 5.70 -6.28
N SER A 248 -11.40 5.02 -6.72
CA SER A 248 -12.26 4.25 -5.84
C SER A 248 -12.12 2.80 -6.26
N ILE A 249 -11.34 2.04 -5.49
CA ILE A 249 -11.45 0.59 -5.53
C ILE A 249 -12.81 0.27 -4.90
N ILE A 250 -13.85 0.23 -5.73
CA ILE A 250 -15.14 -0.31 -5.34
C ILE A 250 -15.16 -1.71 -5.93
N PHE A 251 -14.90 -2.72 -5.09
CA PHE A 251 -15.07 -4.12 -5.45
C PHE A 251 -16.57 -4.45 -5.54
N ASN A 252 -17.26 -3.91 -6.56
CA ASN A 252 -18.56 -4.42 -6.92
C ASN A 252 -18.34 -5.62 -7.84
N ARG A 253 -18.98 -6.75 -7.53
CA ARG A 253 -19.00 -7.94 -8.41
C ARG A 253 -19.54 -7.64 -9.82
N TYR A 254 -20.26 -6.52 -9.96
CA TYR A 254 -20.87 -6.08 -11.20
C TYR A 254 -20.89 -4.55 -11.28
N ALA A 255 -20.40 -4.01 -12.39
CA ALA A 255 -20.51 -2.60 -12.74
C ALA A 255 -21.13 -2.48 -14.14
N LYS A 256 -22.13 -1.62 -14.28
CA LYS A 256 -22.79 -1.28 -15.55
C LYS A 256 -22.96 0.21 -15.71
N ARG A 257 -22.57 0.71 -16.89
CA ARG A 257 -22.66 2.12 -17.28
C ARG A 257 -24.12 2.58 -17.19
N ASN A 258 -24.32 3.74 -16.57
CA ASN A 258 -25.61 4.39 -16.30
C ASN A 258 -26.56 3.65 -15.34
N GLU A 259 -26.12 2.55 -14.72
CA GLU A 259 -26.96 1.76 -13.79
C GLU A 259 -26.32 1.65 -12.42
N THR A 260 -25.06 1.22 -12.35
CA THR A 260 -24.36 1.06 -11.07
C THR A 260 -24.09 2.42 -10.44
N LYS A 261 -24.49 2.59 -9.18
CA LYS A 261 -24.18 3.77 -8.37
C LYS A 261 -22.78 3.62 -7.75
N ILE A 262 -21.95 4.64 -7.91
CA ILE A 262 -20.63 4.77 -7.27
C ILE A 262 -20.74 5.64 -6.00
N ARG A 263 -19.61 5.82 -5.30
CA ARG A 263 -19.54 6.60 -4.05
C ARG A 263 -20.24 7.97 -4.19
N GLY A 264 -21.13 8.28 -3.25
CA GLY A 264 -21.94 9.51 -3.27
C GLY A 264 -23.19 9.43 -4.16
N GLY A 265 -23.65 8.24 -4.52
CA GLY A 265 -24.91 8.03 -5.25
C GLY A 265 -24.87 8.40 -6.73
N LYS A 266 -23.70 8.78 -7.26
CA LYS A 266 -23.51 9.15 -8.67
C LYS A 266 -23.60 7.91 -9.56
N LEU A 267 -24.13 8.06 -10.77
CA LEU A 267 -24.16 6.95 -11.74
C LEU A 267 -22.79 6.75 -12.40
N CYS A 268 -22.36 5.49 -12.51
CA CYS A 268 -21.17 5.09 -13.27
C CYS A 268 -21.31 5.51 -14.74
N LYS A 269 -20.36 6.28 -15.29
CA LYS A 269 -20.41 6.75 -16.69
C LYS A 269 -19.44 6.05 -17.63
N LYS A 270 -18.38 5.47 -17.09
CA LYS A 270 -17.32 4.77 -17.84
C LYS A 270 -16.79 3.66 -16.95
N ILE A 271 -16.57 2.48 -17.54
CA ILE A 271 -15.93 1.33 -16.90
C ILE A 271 -14.64 1.09 -17.68
N ILE A 272 -13.53 0.94 -16.97
CA ILE A 272 -12.22 0.65 -17.56
C ILE A 272 -11.75 -0.65 -16.92
N GLY A 273 -11.66 -1.71 -17.71
CA GLY A 273 -11.04 -2.97 -17.30
C GLY A 273 -9.55 -2.91 -17.62
N TYR A 274 -8.70 -3.13 -16.62
CA TYR A 274 -7.28 -3.37 -16.84
C TYR A 274 -7.05 -4.86 -16.63
N ASP A 275 -6.55 -5.54 -17.66
CA ASP A 275 -6.01 -6.88 -17.48
C ASP A 275 -4.70 -6.76 -16.71
N ALA A 276 -4.76 -7.12 -15.43
CA ALA A 276 -3.65 -7.07 -14.51
C ALA A 276 -2.91 -8.41 -14.40
N ASN A 277 -3.13 -9.38 -15.31
CA ASN A 277 -2.42 -10.65 -15.28
C ASN A 277 -0.88 -10.49 -15.24
N ALA A 278 -0.36 -9.44 -15.88
CA ALA A 278 1.07 -9.12 -15.85
C ALA A 278 1.59 -8.59 -14.49
N LEU A 279 0.72 -8.24 -13.54
CA LEU A 279 1.10 -7.88 -12.16
C LEU A 279 1.26 -9.11 -11.24
N TYR A 280 0.93 -10.30 -11.75
CA TYR A 280 1.00 -11.57 -11.01
C TYR A 280 2.15 -12.48 -11.47
N LEU A 281 3.01 -12.01 -12.39
CA LEU A 281 4.22 -12.72 -12.86
C LEU A 281 5.48 -12.12 -12.26
#